data_AF-A0A0C3DJK9-F1
#
_entry.id   AF-A0A0C3DJK9-F1
#
_cell.length_a   1.000
_cell.length_b   1.000
_cell.length_c   1.000
_cell.angle_alpha   90.00
_cell.angle_beta   90.00
_cell.angle_gamma   90.00
#
_symmetry.space_group_name_H-M   'P 1'
#
loop_
_entity.id
_entity.type
_entity.pdbx_description
1 polymer ?
#
loop_
_entity_poly.entity_id
_entity_poly.type
_entity_poly.pdbx_seq_one_letter_code
_entity_poly.pdbx_strand_id
1 'polypeptide(L)' 'QFNGYDCGLWVLAQITAVLHGYDITNLREGDMPEFCHYLQSLVLSIPVPGK' A
#
# COMPACT_ATOMS: atom_id res chain seq x y z
N GLN A 1 -4.52 -8.32 17.19
CA GLN A 1 -3.58 -7.17 17.28
C GLN A 1 -2.16 -7.68 17.04
N PHE A 2 -1.79 -7.85 15.77
CA PHE A 2 -0.41 -8.09 15.31
C PHE A 2 0.31 -6.73 15.12
N ASN A 3 0.03 -5.79 16.04
CA ASN A 3 -0.26 -4.38 15.73
C ASN A 3 0.95 -3.43 15.85
N GLY A 4 2.13 -3.87 15.41
CA GLY A 4 3.33 -3.02 15.40
C GLY A 4 3.87 -2.72 14.01
N TYR A 5 3.83 -3.72 13.12
CA TYR A 5 4.45 -3.64 11.80
C TYR A 5 3.50 -3.08 10.73
N ASP A 6 2.18 -3.24 10.91
CA ASP A 6 1.19 -2.85 9.90
C ASP A 6 0.83 -1.36 9.89
N CYS A 7 1.22 -0.57 10.90
CA CYS A 7 0.86 0.86 10.98
C CYS A 7 1.36 1.65 9.75
N GLY A 8 2.59 1.39 9.30
CA GLY A 8 3.12 2.02 8.09
C GLY A 8 2.37 1.57 6.82
N LEU A 9 1.88 0.34 6.80
CA LEU A 9 1.12 -0.20 5.67
C LEU A 9 -0.27 0.42 5.58
N TRP A 10 -0.93 0.65 6.71
CA TRP A 10 -2.19 1.40 6.79
C TRP A 10 -2.06 2.85 6.33
N VAL A 11 -0.94 3.50 6.67
CA VAL A 11 -0.64 4.85 6.17
C VAL A 11 -0.47 4.85 4.65
N LEU A 12 0.26 3.88 4.09
CA LEU A 12 0.42 3.74 2.64
C LEU A 12 -0.90 3.43 1.93
N ALA A 13 -1.76 2.61 2.55
CA ALA A 13 -3.10 2.34 2.05
C ALA A 13 -3.92 3.62 1.95
N GLN A 14 -3.91 4.46 3.00
CA GLN A 14 -4.65 5.72 3.01
C GLN A 14 -4.10 6.70 1.98
N ILE A 15 -2.78 6.81 1.84
CA ILE A 15 -2.15 7.64 0.80
C ILE A 15 -2.58 7.16 -0.59
N THR A 16 -2.56 5.84 -0.83
CA THR A 16 -2.95 5.25 -2.12
C THR A 16 -4.41 5.54 -2.45
N ALA A 17 -5.32 5.42 -1.47
CA ALA A 17 -6.72 5.76 -1.64
C ALA A 17 -6.91 7.24 -2.04
N VAL A 18 -6.24 8.16 -1.33
CA VAL A 18 -6.30 9.60 -1.64
C VAL A 18 -5.74 9.89 -3.03
N LEU A 19 -4.62 9.28 -3.42
CA LEU A 19 -4.03 9.44 -4.75
C LEU A 19 -4.95 8.92 -5.87
N HIS A 20 -5.75 7.89 -5.58
CA HIS A 20 -6.76 7.37 -6.50
C HIS A 20 -8.10 8.14 -6.46
N GLY A 21 -8.21 9.19 -5.64
CA GLY A 21 -9.43 9.99 -5.51
C GLY A 21 -10.50 9.38 -4.60
N TYR A 22 -10.14 8.40 -3.77
CA TYR A 22 -11.02 7.80 -2.77
C TYR A 22 -10.78 8.42 -1.38
N ASP A 23 -11.87 8.54 -0.61
CA ASP A 23 -11.85 9.15 0.73
C ASP A 23 -11.28 8.20 1.80
N ILE A 24 -11.61 6.90 1.70
CA ILE A 24 -11.21 5.86 2.64
C ILE A 24 -10.77 4.58 1.91
N THR A 25 -9.78 3.91 2.49
CA THR A 25 -9.41 2.54 2.09
C THR A 25 -10.47 1.58 2.61
N ASN A 26 -11.09 0.78 1.73
CA ASN A 26 -11.98 -0.31 2.17
C ASN A 26 -11.20 -1.60 2.54
N LEU A 27 -9.90 -1.46 2.83
CA LEU A 27 -9.03 -2.58 3.19
C LEU A 27 -9.24 -2.96 4.65
N ARG A 28 -9.13 -4.26 4.94
CA ARG A 28 -9.19 -4.87 6.28
C ARG A 28 -7.82 -5.49 6.60
N GLU A 29 -7.61 -5.87 7.87
CA GLU A 29 -6.37 -6.53 8.31
C GLU A 29 -6.03 -7.77 7.46
N GLY A 30 -7.06 -8.51 7.01
CA GLY A 30 -6.88 -9.66 6.12
C GLY A 30 -6.40 -9.32 4.70
N ASP A 31 -6.65 -8.10 4.22
CA ASP A 31 -6.27 -7.64 2.88
C ASP A 31 -4.86 -7.02 2.86
N MET A 32 -4.27 -6.76 4.04
CA MET A 32 -2.95 -6.13 4.19
C MET A 32 -1.82 -6.92 3.51
N PRO A 33 -1.75 -8.26 3.57
CA PRO A 33 -0.72 -9.01 2.86
C PRO A 33 -0.79 -8.82 1.33
N GLU A 34 -1.99 -8.81 0.76
CA GLU A 34 -2.21 -8.59 -0.67
C GLU A 34 -1.87 -7.15 -1.07
N PHE A 35 -2.22 -6.18 -0.24
CA PHE A 35 -1.82 -4.79 -0.43
C PHE A 35 -0.30 -4.60 -0.39
N CYS A 36 0.41 -5.33 0.47
CA CYS A 36 1.86 -5.33 0.51
C CYS A 36 2.48 -5.86 -0.81
N HIS A 37 1.94 -6.96 -1.35
CA HIS A 37 2.37 -7.48 -2.66
C HIS A 37 2.08 -6.49 -3.80
N TYR A 38 0.93 -5.82 -3.76
CA TYR A 38 0.59 -4.77 -4.71
C TYR A 38 1.63 -3.63 -4.67
N LEU A 39 1.96 -3.11 -3.48
CA LEU A 39 2.98 -2.08 -3.32
C LEU A 39 4.35 -2.54 -3.82
N GLN A 40 4.75 -3.78 -3.53
CA GLN A 40 6.00 -4.36 -4.02
C GLN A 40 6.05 -4.39 -5.55
N SER A 41 4.95 -4.79 -6.21
CA SER A 41 4.85 -4.81 -7.67
C SER A 41 4.98 -3.41 -8.26
N LEU A 42 4.38 -2.39 -7.63
CA LEU A 42 4.54 -1.00 -8.04
C LEU A 42 5.99 -0.53 -7.93
N VAL A 43 6.65 -0.80 -6.80
CA VAL A 43 8.06 -0.41 -6.58
C VAL A 43 8.98 -1.06 -7.61
N LEU A 44 8.77 -2.33 -7.92
CA LEU A 44 9.53 -3.04 -8.96
C LEU A 44 9.25 -2.53 -10.37
N SER A 45 8.11 -1.88 -10.58
CA SER A 45 7.72 -1.29 -11.87
C SER A 45 8.23 0.14 -12.03
N ILE A 46 8.84 0.75 -11.01
CA ILE A 46 9.43 2.09 -11.14
C ILE A 46 10.62 1.98 -12.11
N PRO A 47 10.56 2.63 -13.28
CA PRO A 47 11.67 2.59 -14.22
C PRO A 47 12.89 3.26 -13.59
N VAL A 48 14.01 2.54 -13.59
CA VAL A 48 15.27 3.10 -13.10
C VAL A 48 15.74 4.15 -14.10
N PRO A 49 15.96 5.42 -13.72
CA PRO A 49 16.45 6.42 -14.64
C PRO A 49 17.87 6.04 -15.08
N GLY A 50 18.07 5.77 -16.37
CA GLY A 50 19.40 5.52 -16.94
C GLY A 50 19.58 4.23 -17.73
N LYS A 51 18.61 3.87 -18.58
CA LYS A 51 18.88 2.96 -19.70
C LYS A 51 18.57 3.67 -21.02
#